data_AF-A0AAE0ZVN3-F1
#
_entry.id   AF-A0AAE0ZVN3-F1
#
_cell.length_a   1.000
_cell.length_b   1.000
_cell.length_c   1.000
_cell.angle_alpha   90.00
_cell.angle_beta   90.00
_cell.angle_gamma   90.00
#
_symmetry.space_group_name_H-M   'P 1'
#
loop_
_entity.id
_entity.type
_entity.pdbx_description
1 polymer ?
#
loop_
_entity_poly.entity_id
_entity_poly.type
_entity_poly.pdbx_seq_one_letter_code
_entity_poly.pdbx_strand_id
1 'polypeptide(L)'
;MAVVVLIFFITTLGSSICHQGLDKSEQRTIPTEFIKKLYDLTIAQQTKEDVPLELPLRLYRKKGVFSSDVKLYFHGKPEFAEARRLMNLFDNNMFATAWVTSSLLEAYHFGNAPKPSEEHLMLALNSFQVHKNKNKPFANSAMTFWPQTYDASVNYWQSSPVNLVAAFDMVSKLPLNLTMEAMKLVGLGDMAKYVKQIVESKDMYLQAFHIPPDFDDTFVNIGLGSLLFQMKEEFSNAWSLWNKLNSNVTSVFDDLKKYAYRPFSKDSLVNYIDPRSYYYMRYFLDAAAAKGQDLALVTTWIQNREELQTESLKGVQMPFNVNNVDITVCANTVFGITSAVLSGLVSPNVLEDPEIAVMATVYQTLENATNHAMTAYILSQARPAGEENFYFDDFLGNGDLTSSGKPLNRGEDRIFTTAMAVNALIYTWTEYDKSTKKSSWKAGTSDIVKQVVDGSAQWLYKHATSGHYEP
;
A
#
# COMPACT_ATOMS: atom_id res chain seq x y z
N MET A 1 -5.74 -4.91 -7.69
CA MET A 1 -4.57 -5.02 -6.78
C MET A 1 -3.46 -5.92 -7.34
N ALA A 2 -3.75 -6.76 -8.35
CA ALA A 2 -2.88 -7.77 -8.96
C ALA A 2 -1.61 -7.29 -9.70
N VAL A 3 -1.31 -5.99 -9.66
CA VAL A 3 -0.28 -5.35 -10.50
C VAL A 3 0.80 -4.68 -9.67
N VAL A 4 0.45 -4.28 -8.44
CA VAL A 4 1.41 -3.90 -7.40
C VAL A 4 2.24 -5.10 -6.95
N VAL A 5 1.73 -6.31 -7.17
CA VAL A 5 2.16 -7.53 -6.49
C VAL A 5 3.18 -8.35 -7.27
N LEU A 6 3.17 -8.27 -8.61
CA LEU A 6 4.14 -8.99 -9.44
C LEU A 6 5.56 -8.36 -9.41
N ILE A 7 5.71 -7.11 -8.96
CA ILE A 7 6.97 -6.34 -9.15
C ILE A 7 7.94 -6.48 -7.99
N PHE A 8 7.45 -6.62 -6.77
CA PHE A 8 8.31 -6.85 -5.60
C PHE A 8 9.17 -8.11 -5.72
N PHE A 9 8.85 -8.96 -6.69
CA PHE A 9 9.55 -10.19 -6.99
C PHE A 9 10.91 -10.02 -7.69
N ILE A 10 11.16 -8.87 -8.32
CA ILE A 10 12.33 -8.70 -9.19
C ILE A 10 13.55 -8.16 -8.42
N THR A 11 13.38 -7.68 -7.19
CA THR A 11 14.42 -6.95 -6.44
C THR A 11 15.65 -7.74 -6.02
N THR A 12 15.65 -9.09 -6.03
CA THR A 12 16.75 -9.82 -5.37
C THR A 12 17.19 -11.16 -5.95
N LEU A 13 16.59 -11.61 -7.06
CA LEU A 13 17.02 -12.87 -7.70
C LEU A 13 18.13 -12.71 -8.73
N GLY A 14 18.59 -11.47 -8.89
CA GLY A 14 19.56 -11.08 -9.89
C GLY A 14 21.04 -11.13 -9.46
N SER A 15 21.34 -10.81 -8.21
CA SER A 15 22.69 -11.00 -7.70
C SER A 15 22.87 -12.47 -7.38
N SER A 16 23.58 -13.19 -8.24
CA SER A 16 23.96 -14.59 -8.00
C SER A 16 24.28 -14.84 -6.53
N ILE A 17 23.64 -15.87 -6.00
CA ILE A 17 24.10 -16.64 -4.84
C ILE A 17 25.55 -17.01 -5.14
N CYS A 18 26.48 -16.15 -4.77
CA CYS A 18 27.90 -16.32 -5.00
C CYS A 18 28.56 -16.19 -3.65
N HIS A 19 28.43 -17.24 -2.84
CA HIS A 19 29.46 -17.53 -1.85
C HIS A 19 29.78 -19.00 -1.75
N GLN A 20 31.09 -19.19 -1.64
CA GLN A 20 31.86 -20.39 -1.42
C GLN A 20 31.31 -21.22 -0.24
N GLY A 21 31.33 -22.55 -0.44
CA GLY A 21 31.71 -23.44 0.64
C GLY A 21 30.61 -24.21 1.36
N LEU A 22 29.55 -24.68 0.67
CA LEU A 22 28.82 -25.88 1.10
C LEU A 22 28.42 -26.72 -0.13
N ASP A 23 28.72 -28.02 -0.04
CA ASP A 23 28.61 -29.04 -1.08
C ASP A 23 27.16 -29.26 -1.57
N LYS A 24 26.98 -29.26 -2.90
CA LYS A 24 25.98 -30.05 -3.69
C LYS A 24 24.47 -29.92 -3.40
N SER A 25 23.94 -28.71 -3.20
CA SER A 25 22.60 -28.41 -3.74
C SER A 25 22.79 -27.57 -4.99
N GLU A 26 22.37 -28.05 -6.16
CA GLU A 26 22.31 -27.24 -7.38
C GLU A 26 21.63 -25.91 -7.03
N GLN A 27 22.39 -24.81 -7.07
CA GLN A 27 21.82 -23.48 -6.88
C GLN A 27 20.76 -23.27 -7.94
N ARG A 28 19.48 -23.34 -7.55
CA ARG A 28 18.35 -23.07 -8.42
C ARG A 28 18.31 -21.56 -8.68
N THR A 29 19.01 -21.12 -9.72
CA THR A 29 18.95 -19.73 -10.17
C THR A 29 17.61 -19.48 -10.84
N ILE A 30 16.95 -18.36 -10.51
CA ILE A 30 15.71 -17.98 -11.20
C ILE A 30 16.08 -17.44 -12.59
N PRO A 31 15.49 -17.97 -13.68
CA PRO A 31 15.85 -17.57 -15.03
C PRO A 31 15.56 -16.09 -15.30
N THR A 32 16.47 -15.41 -16.00
CA THR A 32 16.30 -14.01 -16.43
C THR A 32 15.05 -13.82 -17.29
N GLU A 33 14.66 -14.83 -18.06
CA GLU A 33 13.46 -14.84 -18.88
C GLU A 33 12.19 -14.70 -18.04
N PHE A 34 12.16 -15.31 -16.85
CA PHE A 34 11.03 -15.18 -15.92
C PHE A 34 10.95 -13.76 -15.37
N ILE A 35 12.09 -13.21 -14.93
CA ILE A 35 12.18 -11.83 -14.46
C ILE A 35 11.70 -10.85 -15.52
N LYS A 36 12.14 -11.04 -16.78
CA LYS A 36 11.70 -10.21 -17.90
C LYS A 36 10.19 -10.36 -18.16
N LYS A 37 9.66 -11.58 -18.19
CA LYS A 37 8.23 -11.83 -18.37
C LYS A 37 7.40 -11.12 -17.29
N LEU A 38 7.88 -11.17 -16.06
CA LEU A 38 7.24 -10.56 -14.91
C LEU A 38 7.22 -9.02 -14.98
N TYR A 39 8.34 -8.44 -15.38
CA TYR A 39 8.45 -7.02 -15.70
C TYR A 39 7.47 -6.62 -16.81
N ASP A 40 7.45 -7.35 -17.93
CA ASP A 40 6.60 -7.06 -19.08
C ASP A 40 5.10 -7.14 -18.71
N LEU A 41 4.70 -8.18 -17.97
CA LEU A 41 3.33 -8.35 -17.48
C LEU A 41 2.90 -7.19 -16.61
N THR A 42 3.80 -6.66 -15.80
CA THR A 42 3.46 -5.54 -14.95
C THR A 42 3.35 -4.24 -15.73
N ILE A 43 4.31 -3.93 -16.59
CA ILE A 43 4.28 -2.72 -17.41
C ILE A 43 3.02 -2.67 -18.31
N ALA A 44 2.54 -3.84 -18.75
CA ALA A 44 1.31 -3.98 -19.53
C ALA A 44 0.04 -3.54 -18.78
N GLN A 45 0.09 -3.47 -17.46
CA GLN A 45 -1.06 -3.11 -16.62
C GLN A 45 -1.15 -1.61 -16.32
N GLN A 46 -0.16 -0.83 -16.73
CA GLN A 46 -0.23 0.61 -16.67
C GLN A 46 -1.21 1.11 -17.75
N THR A 47 -2.19 1.90 -17.34
CA THR A 47 -3.19 2.47 -18.23
C THR A 47 -2.52 3.47 -19.18
N LYS A 48 -2.58 3.23 -20.50
CA LYS A 48 -1.87 4.04 -21.50
C LYS A 48 -2.66 5.26 -22.00
N GLU A 49 -3.98 5.23 -21.83
CA GLU A 49 -4.90 6.29 -22.26
C GLU A 49 -6.06 6.45 -21.27
N ASP A 50 -6.65 7.64 -21.23
CA ASP A 50 -7.83 7.88 -20.41
C ASP A 50 -9.01 7.10 -21.01
N VAL A 51 -9.64 6.26 -20.19
CA VAL A 51 -10.84 5.49 -20.56
C VAL A 51 -12.03 6.15 -19.87
N PRO A 52 -13.04 6.67 -20.59
CA PRO A 52 -14.18 7.35 -19.99
C PRO A 52 -15.10 6.39 -19.22
N LEU A 53 -15.85 6.94 -18.27
CA LEU A 53 -16.89 6.22 -17.53
C LEU A 53 -18.14 6.04 -18.41
N GLU A 54 -18.55 4.79 -18.66
CA GLU A 54 -19.78 4.43 -19.36
C GLU A 54 -20.43 3.23 -18.66
N LEU A 55 -21.11 3.45 -17.53
CA LEU A 55 -21.73 2.37 -16.77
C LEU A 55 -22.91 1.71 -17.54
N PRO A 56 -23.12 0.39 -17.39
CA PRO A 56 -22.32 -0.56 -16.61
C PRO A 56 -21.13 -1.16 -17.39
N LEU A 57 -20.90 -0.73 -18.63
CA LEU A 57 -20.01 -1.41 -19.57
C LEU A 57 -18.53 -1.05 -19.38
N ARG A 58 -18.22 0.15 -18.90
CA ARG A 58 -16.86 0.68 -18.83
C ARG A 58 -16.65 1.54 -17.59
N LEU A 59 -15.67 1.15 -16.79
CA LEU A 59 -15.19 1.93 -15.65
C LEU A 59 -14.16 2.96 -16.11
N TYR A 60 -14.12 4.11 -15.44
CA TYR A 60 -13.13 5.15 -15.66
C TYR A 60 -11.72 4.63 -15.34
N ARG A 61 -10.78 4.83 -16.26
CA ARG A 61 -9.34 4.56 -16.02
C ARG A 61 -8.53 5.78 -16.41
N LYS A 62 -7.72 6.26 -15.49
CA LYS A 62 -6.85 7.42 -15.68
C LYS A 62 -5.57 6.99 -16.40
N LYS A 63 -5.17 7.74 -17.42
CA LYS A 63 -3.85 7.56 -18.05
C LYS A 63 -2.74 7.65 -17.00
N GLY A 64 -1.85 6.65 -17.00
CA GLY A 64 -0.66 6.58 -16.16
C GLY A 64 -0.78 5.73 -14.91
N VAL A 65 -1.99 5.47 -14.42
CA VAL A 65 -2.17 4.65 -13.20
C VAL A 65 -2.01 3.16 -13.51
N PHE A 66 -1.44 2.42 -12.57
CA PHE A 66 -1.41 0.96 -12.63
C PHE A 66 -2.73 0.36 -12.15
N SER A 67 -3.13 -0.75 -12.77
CA SER A 67 -4.40 -1.41 -12.44
C SER A 67 -4.47 -1.80 -10.97
N SER A 68 -5.46 -1.23 -10.28
CA SER A 68 -5.82 -1.58 -8.93
C SER A 68 -7.34 -1.61 -8.83
N ASP A 69 -7.87 -2.35 -7.86
CA ASP A 69 -9.31 -2.56 -7.78
C ASP A 69 -9.76 -2.47 -6.33
N VAL A 70 -10.88 -1.79 -6.10
CA VAL A 70 -11.65 -1.89 -4.87
C VAL A 70 -12.44 -3.19 -4.90
N LYS A 71 -12.24 -4.03 -3.89
CA LYS A 71 -13.07 -5.20 -3.60
C LYS A 71 -13.75 -5.01 -2.25
N LEU A 72 -15.04 -5.33 -2.18
CA LEU A 72 -15.74 -5.36 -0.89
C LEU A 72 -15.41 -6.66 -0.17
N TYR A 73 -14.96 -6.55 1.07
CA TYR A 73 -14.48 -7.68 1.84
C TYR A 73 -15.61 -8.32 2.65
N PHE A 74 -16.42 -9.14 2.00
CA PHE A 74 -17.45 -9.97 2.62
C PHE A 74 -17.14 -11.47 2.44
N HIS A 75 -17.73 -12.29 3.31
CA HIS A 75 -17.53 -13.74 3.37
C HIS A 75 -18.86 -14.47 3.40
N GLY A 76 -18.88 -15.71 2.90
CA GLY A 76 -20.05 -16.55 3.03
C GLY A 76 -19.95 -17.85 2.24
N LYS A 77 -21.12 -18.37 1.88
CA LYS A 77 -21.29 -19.52 0.99
C LYS A 77 -20.70 -19.26 -0.41
N PRO A 78 -20.61 -20.27 -1.30
CA PRO A 78 -19.92 -20.13 -2.58
C PRO A 78 -20.35 -18.95 -3.45
N GLU A 79 -21.61 -18.53 -3.39
CA GLU A 79 -22.12 -17.35 -4.10
C GLU A 79 -21.49 -16.03 -3.63
N PHE A 80 -21.12 -15.91 -2.34
CA PHE A 80 -20.39 -14.76 -1.82
C PHE A 80 -18.92 -14.79 -2.27
N ALA A 81 -18.30 -15.97 -2.24
CA ALA A 81 -16.94 -16.15 -2.75
C ALA A 81 -16.84 -15.72 -4.22
N GLU A 82 -17.77 -16.18 -5.07
CA GLU A 82 -17.80 -15.78 -6.48
C GLU A 82 -18.13 -14.30 -6.66
N ALA A 83 -19.06 -13.74 -5.88
CA ALA A 83 -19.35 -12.32 -5.94
C ALA A 83 -18.12 -11.47 -5.58
N ARG A 84 -17.36 -11.81 -4.54
CA ARG A 84 -16.11 -11.09 -4.20
C ARG A 84 -15.06 -11.18 -5.30
N ARG A 85 -14.99 -12.32 -6.00
CA ARG A 85 -14.07 -12.53 -7.12
C ARG A 85 -14.45 -11.71 -8.35
N LEU A 86 -15.74 -11.67 -8.67
CA LEU A 86 -16.27 -11.06 -9.90
C LEU A 86 -16.58 -9.57 -9.74
N MET A 87 -16.94 -9.12 -8.54
CA MET A 87 -17.31 -7.74 -8.25
C MET A 87 -16.08 -6.97 -7.78
N ASN A 88 -15.48 -6.27 -8.74
CA ASN A 88 -14.40 -5.34 -8.48
C ASN A 88 -14.68 -4.02 -9.21
N LEU A 89 -14.12 -2.94 -8.69
CA LEU A 89 -14.19 -1.64 -9.33
C LEU A 89 -12.78 -1.11 -9.49
N PHE A 90 -12.39 -0.81 -10.72
CA PHE A 90 -11.10 -0.21 -11.02
C PHE A 90 -10.89 1.04 -10.16
N ASP A 91 -9.74 1.13 -9.50
CA ASP A 91 -9.40 2.21 -8.60
C ASP A 91 -8.27 3.06 -9.19
N ASN A 92 -8.52 4.36 -9.25
CA ASN A 92 -7.59 5.35 -9.77
C ASN A 92 -6.79 5.98 -8.63
N ASN A 93 -6.34 5.18 -7.65
CA ASN A 93 -5.56 5.68 -6.53
C ASN A 93 -4.08 5.88 -6.91
N MET A 94 -3.43 6.81 -6.20
CA MET A 94 -2.01 7.05 -6.35
C MET A 94 -1.17 5.96 -5.69
N PHE A 95 -1.57 5.52 -4.49
CA PHE A 95 -0.86 4.55 -3.66
C PHE A 95 -0.30 3.36 -4.44
N ALA A 96 -1.16 2.64 -5.17
CA ALA A 96 -0.78 1.48 -5.97
C ALA A 96 0.24 1.84 -7.05
N THR A 97 0.03 2.96 -7.74
CA THR A 97 0.90 3.44 -8.82
C THR A 97 2.28 3.84 -8.27
N ALA A 98 2.33 4.48 -7.10
CA ALA A 98 3.58 4.89 -6.45
C ALA A 98 4.38 3.68 -5.95
N TRP A 99 3.73 2.69 -5.34
CA TRP A 99 4.38 1.45 -4.93
C TRP A 99 4.91 0.66 -6.12
N VAL A 100 4.10 0.42 -7.14
CA VAL A 100 4.52 -0.24 -8.38
C VAL A 100 5.77 0.42 -8.95
N THR A 101 5.74 1.75 -9.08
CA THR A 101 6.84 2.50 -9.68
C THR A 101 8.09 2.39 -8.82
N SER A 102 7.96 2.47 -7.50
CA SER A 102 9.06 2.28 -6.55
C SER A 102 9.66 0.89 -6.68
N SER A 103 8.83 -0.15 -6.68
CA SER A 103 9.27 -1.54 -6.83
C SER A 103 9.99 -1.77 -8.15
N LEU A 104 9.57 -1.17 -9.26
CA LEU A 104 10.25 -1.28 -10.56
C LEU A 104 11.65 -0.65 -10.52
N LEU A 105 11.77 0.51 -9.87
CA LEU A 105 13.04 1.21 -9.69
C LEU A 105 13.98 0.43 -8.78
N GLU A 106 13.50 -0.01 -7.62
CA GLU A 106 14.27 -0.85 -6.70
C GLU A 106 14.70 -2.15 -7.37
N ALA A 107 13.82 -2.75 -8.17
CA ALA A 107 14.12 -4.01 -8.82
C ALA A 107 15.23 -3.89 -9.86
N TYR A 108 15.31 -2.75 -10.53
CA TYR A 108 16.41 -2.40 -11.42
C TYR A 108 17.66 -1.98 -10.65
N HIS A 109 17.51 -1.24 -9.55
CA HIS A 109 18.63 -0.68 -8.80
C HIS A 109 19.38 -1.74 -7.97
N PHE A 110 18.64 -2.59 -7.26
CA PHE A 110 19.16 -3.60 -6.35
C PHE A 110 19.17 -5.02 -6.94
N GLY A 111 18.40 -5.25 -8.01
CA GLY A 111 18.24 -6.56 -8.65
C GLY A 111 18.69 -6.58 -10.11
N ASN A 112 18.17 -7.55 -10.87
CA ASN A 112 18.42 -7.69 -12.31
C ASN A 112 17.18 -7.38 -13.16
N ALA A 113 16.26 -6.53 -12.67
CA ALA A 113 15.15 -6.11 -13.52
C ALA A 113 15.66 -5.42 -14.78
N PRO A 114 14.91 -5.50 -15.89
CA PRO A 114 15.06 -4.53 -16.97
C PRO A 114 14.91 -3.11 -16.44
N LYS A 115 15.70 -2.18 -16.98
CA LYS A 115 15.59 -0.74 -16.69
C LYS A 115 14.18 -0.24 -17.08
N PRO A 116 13.43 0.40 -16.16
CA PRO A 116 12.18 1.08 -16.49
C PRO A 116 12.40 2.13 -17.60
N SER A 117 11.51 2.17 -18.59
CA SER A 117 11.60 3.18 -19.63
C SER A 117 11.20 4.56 -19.09
N GLU A 118 11.79 5.62 -19.64
CA GLU A 118 11.43 7.00 -19.29
C GLU A 118 9.94 7.27 -19.53
N GLU A 119 9.39 6.72 -20.62
CA GLU A 119 7.96 6.84 -20.93
C GLU A 119 7.07 6.29 -19.80
N HIS A 120 7.39 5.11 -19.27
CA HIS A 120 6.60 4.50 -18.20
C HIS A 120 6.67 5.29 -16.89
N LEU A 121 7.85 5.77 -16.52
CA LEU A 121 8.02 6.62 -15.34
C LEU A 121 7.27 7.95 -15.49
N MET A 122 7.39 8.58 -16.67
CA MET A 122 6.69 9.84 -16.94
C MET A 122 5.18 9.66 -16.96
N LEU A 123 4.65 8.54 -17.47
CA LEU A 123 3.22 8.24 -17.40
C LEU A 123 2.72 8.15 -15.94
N ALA A 124 3.43 7.42 -15.09
CA ALA A 124 3.09 7.29 -13.68
C ALA A 124 3.15 8.65 -12.96
N LEU A 125 4.26 9.38 -13.08
CA LEU A 125 4.45 10.66 -12.41
C LEU A 125 3.49 11.75 -12.89
N ASN A 126 3.12 11.76 -14.18
CA ASN A 126 2.10 12.69 -14.67
C ASN A 126 0.73 12.41 -14.06
N SER A 127 0.40 11.15 -13.75
CA SER A 127 -0.86 10.83 -13.06
C SER A 127 -0.94 11.47 -11.67
N PHE A 128 0.19 11.66 -10.97
CA PHE A 128 0.20 12.23 -9.61
C PHE A 128 -0.24 13.69 -9.52
N GLN A 129 -0.27 14.43 -10.63
CA GLN A 129 -0.69 15.84 -10.65
C GLN A 129 -2.10 16.04 -10.07
N VAL A 130 -3.00 15.09 -10.34
CA VAL A 130 -4.39 15.18 -9.85
C VAL A 130 -4.50 14.79 -8.37
N HIS A 131 -3.51 14.12 -7.81
CA HIS A 131 -3.47 13.68 -6.40
C HIS A 131 -2.79 14.68 -5.46
N LYS A 132 -2.16 15.73 -5.98
CA LYS A 132 -1.61 16.79 -5.14
C LYS A 132 -2.71 17.48 -4.33
N ASN A 133 -2.44 17.79 -3.06
CA ASN A 133 -3.29 18.64 -2.24
C ASN A 133 -3.30 20.09 -2.77
N LYS A 134 -4.42 20.48 -3.39
CA LYS A 134 -4.67 21.81 -3.97
C LYS A 134 -5.36 22.78 -3.01
N ASN A 135 -5.72 22.34 -1.80
CA ASN A 135 -6.42 23.18 -0.82
C ASN A 135 -5.50 24.04 0.04
N LYS A 136 -4.17 23.87 -0.08
CA LYS A 136 -3.19 24.72 0.59
C LYS A 136 -2.82 25.93 -0.27
N PRO A 137 -2.70 27.14 0.30
CA PRO A 137 -2.38 28.35 -0.44
C PRO A 137 -0.88 28.47 -0.81
N PHE A 138 -0.08 27.46 -0.49
CA PHE A 138 1.36 27.41 -0.73
C PHE A 138 1.77 26.07 -1.36
N ALA A 139 2.94 26.07 -2.00
CA ALA A 139 3.53 24.85 -2.54
C ALA A 139 3.75 23.83 -1.41
N ASN A 140 3.21 22.63 -1.60
CA ASN A 140 3.29 21.54 -0.64
C ASN A 140 3.48 20.21 -1.38
N SER A 141 3.84 19.17 -0.62
CA SER A 141 4.06 17.82 -1.13
C SER A 141 3.10 16.79 -0.51
N ALA A 142 1.99 17.25 0.07
CA ALA A 142 0.94 16.36 0.58
C ALA A 142 0.12 15.80 -0.58
N MET A 143 -0.17 14.50 -0.52
CA MET A 143 -0.88 13.75 -1.54
C MET A 143 -2.21 13.21 -1.02
N THR A 144 -3.17 13.04 -1.91
CA THR A 144 -4.47 12.42 -1.64
C THR A 144 -4.54 11.06 -2.32
N PHE A 145 -5.09 10.07 -1.63
CA PHE A 145 -5.31 8.72 -2.17
C PHE A 145 -6.00 8.72 -3.54
N TRP A 146 -7.15 9.42 -3.69
CA TRP A 146 -7.85 9.57 -4.96
C TRP A 146 -7.58 10.90 -5.68
N PRO A 147 -7.89 11.01 -6.98
CA PRO A 147 -7.78 12.27 -7.72
C PRO A 147 -8.66 13.37 -7.12
N GLN A 148 -8.11 14.58 -7.00
CA GLN A 148 -8.88 15.75 -6.62
C GLN A 148 -9.63 16.38 -7.80
N THR A 149 -10.92 16.64 -7.61
CA THR A 149 -11.76 17.42 -8.51
C THR A 149 -12.21 18.70 -7.81
N TYR A 150 -12.26 19.82 -8.53
CA TYR A 150 -12.72 21.09 -7.99
C TYR A 150 -14.24 21.16 -8.01
N ASP A 151 -14.84 21.40 -6.85
CA ASP A 151 -16.26 21.67 -6.70
C ASP A 151 -16.49 23.18 -6.63
N ALA A 152 -17.03 23.74 -7.71
CA ALA A 152 -17.32 25.16 -7.83
C ALA A 152 -18.45 25.63 -6.89
N SER A 153 -19.32 24.73 -6.43
CA SER A 153 -20.44 25.08 -5.55
C SER A 153 -19.97 25.45 -4.13
N VAL A 154 -18.89 24.82 -3.67
CA VAL A 154 -18.28 25.06 -2.35
C VAL A 154 -16.90 25.72 -2.44
N ASN A 155 -16.43 26.02 -3.66
CA ASN A 155 -15.11 26.58 -3.94
C ASN A 155 -13.98 25.79 -3.24
N TYR A 156 -13.94 24.48 -3.45
CA TYR A 156 -13.01 23.59 -2.75
C TYR A 156 -12.65 22.35 -3.58
N TRP A 157 -11.46 21.78 -3.36
CA TRP A 157 -11.06 20.53 -4.02
C TRP A 157 -11.41 19.33 -3.15
N GLN A 158 -12.00 18.30 -3.77
CA GLN A 158 -12.40 17.06 -3.10
C GLN A 158 -11.71 15.85 -3.76
N SER A 159 -11.17 14.94 -2.94
CA SER A 159 -10.64 13.65 -3.38
C SER A 159 -11.72 12.58 -3.25
N SER A 160 -12.05 11.85 -4.33
CA SER A 160 -13.07 10.80 -4.28
C SER A 160 -12.90 9.70 -5.34
N PRO A 161 -13.39 8.47 -5.09
CA PRO A 161 -13.31 7.35 -6.02
C PRO A 161 -14.43 7.41 -7.06
N VAL A 162 -14.13 7.98 -8.24
CA VAL A 162 -15.10 8.17 -9.34
C VAL A 162 -15.92 6.91 -9.64
N ASN A 163 -15.27 5.75 -9.78
CA ASN A 163 -15.96 4.50 -10.14
C ASN A 163 -16.85 3.97 -9.01
N LEU A 164 -16.41 4.09 -7.76
CA LEU A 164 -17.18 3.63 -6.60
C LEU A 164 -18.41 4.52 -6.39
N VAL A 165 -18.24 5.84 -6.44
CA VAL A 165 -19.35 6.80 -6.37
C VAL A 165 -20.37 6.55 -7.48
N ALA A 166 -19.91 6.34 -8.72
CA ALA A 166 -20.79 6.05 -9.84
C ALA A 166 -21.52 4.71 -9.71
N ALA A 167 -20.84 3.67 -9.20
CA ALA A 167 -21.47 2.38 -8.92
C ALA A 167 -22.56 2.51 -7.86
N PHE A 168 -22.32 3.24 -6.76
CA PHE A 168 -23.34 3.52 -5.74
C PHE A 168 -24.53 4.28 -6.32
N ASP A 169 -24.29 5.27 -7.17
CA ASP A 169 -25.37 6.01 -7.82
C ASP A 169 -26.21 5.11 -8.74
N MET A 170 -25.58 4.24 -9.53
CA MET A 170 -26.27 3.26 -10.37
C MET A 170 -27.12 2.29 -9.55
N VAL A 171 -26.55 1.67 -8.51
CA VAL A 171 -27.25 0.68 -7.68
C VAL A 171 -28.45 1.33 -6.97
N SER A 172 -28.33 2.60 -6.57
CA SER A 172 -29.43 3.32 -5.90
C SER A 172 -30.66 3.57 -6.77
N LYS A 173 -30.52 3.44 -8.09
CA LYS A 173 -31.62 3.60 -9.07
C LYS A 173 -32.33 2.30 -9.40
N LEU A 174 -31.86 1.17 -8.85
CA LEU A 174 -32.48 -0.14 -9.08
C LEU A 174 -33.85 -0.23 -8.38
N PRO A 175 -34.84 -0.93 -8.99
CA PRO A 175 -36.10 -1.22 -8.33
C PRO A 175 -35.89 -2.27 -7.23
N LEU A 176 -35.40 -1.84 -6.06
CA LEU A 176 -34.88 -2.73 -5.02
C LEU A 176 -35.80 -3.89 -4.68
N ASN A 177 -37.10 -3.66 -4.47
CA ASN A 177 -38.03 -4.74 -4.14
C ASN A 177 -38.05 -5.84 -5.21
N LEU A 178 -38.14 -5.45 -6.49
CA LEU A 178 -38.11 -6.38 -7.62
C LEU A 178 -36.76 -7.09 -7.72
N THR A 179 -35.65 -6.37 -7.53
CA THR A 179 -34.30 -6.95 -7.54
C THR A 179 -34.14 -7.98 -6.42
N MET A 180 -34.61 -7.67 -5.20
CA MET A 180 -34.52 -8.57 -4.05
C MET A 180 -35.39 -9.81 -4.22
N GLU A 181 -36.60 -9.66 -4.78
CA GLU A 181 -37.48 -10.79 -5.12
C GLU A 181 -36.84 -11.68 -6.18
N ALA A 182 -36.32 -11.10 -7.27
CA ALA A 182 -35.64 -11.84 -8.31
C ALA A 182 -34.42 -12.62 -7.77
N MET A 183 -33.58 -11.98 -6.94
CA MET A 183 -32.44 -12.63 -6.30
C MET A 183 -32.86 -13.78 -5.40
N LYS A 184 -33.93 -13.62 -4.60
CA LYS A 184 -34.47 -14.70 -3.78
C LYS A 184 -34.96 -15.88 -4.61
N LEU A 185 -35.65 -15.62 -5.73
CA LEU A 185 -36.16 -16.67 -6.62
C LEU A 185 -35.05 -17.53 -7.23
N VAL A 186 -33.86 -16.98 -7.44
CA VAL A 186 -32.69 -17.72 -7.96
C VAL A 186 -31.74 -18.22 -6.86
N GLY A 187 -32.17 -18.19 -5.60
CA GLY A 187 -31.39 -18.71 -4.47
C GLY A 187 -30.33 -17.76 -3.89
N LEU A 188 -30.32 -16.48 -4.30
CA LEU A 188 -29.39 -15.44 -3.82
C LEU A 188 -29.99 -14.58 -2.70
N GLY A 189 -30.87 -15.14 -1.87
CA GLY A 189 -31.60 -14.40 -0.83
C GLY A 189 -30.70 -13.76 0.23
N ASP A 190 -29.60 -14.42 0.61
CA ASP A 190 -28.63 -13.88 1.56
C ASP A 190 -27.88 -12.69 0.94
N MET A 191 -27.45 -12.80 -0.32
CA MET A 191 -26.80 -11.70 -1.06
C MET A 191 -27.73 -10.50 -1.24
N ALA A 192 -29.03 -10.74 -1.47
CA ALA A 192 -30.04 -9.68 -1.55
C ALA A 192 -30.04 -8.82 -0.28
N LYS A 193 -29.93 -9.44 0.91
CA LYS A 193 -29.84 -8.70 2.18
C LYS A 193 -28.63 -7.75 2.21
N TYR A 194 -27.47 -8.20 1.72
CA TYR A 194 -26.27 -7.35 1.66
C TYR A 194 -26.42 -6.19 0.67
N VAL A 195 -26.94 -6.46 -0.53
CA VAL A 195 -27.21 -5.39 -1.52
C VAL A 195 -28.16 -4.34 -0.93
N LYS A 196 -29.23 -4.78 -0.24
CA LYS A 196 -30.15 -3.88 0.45
C LYS A 196 -29.44 -3.01 1.48
N GLN A 197 -28.60 -3.59 2.34
CA GLN A 197 -27.83 -2.85 3.35
C GLN A 197 -26.89 -1.80 2.73
N ILE A 198 -26.21 -2.15 1.64
CA ILE A 198 -25.32 -1.24 0.91
C ILE A 198 -26.12 -0.04 0.37
N VAL A 199 -27.29 -0.28 -0.21
CA VAL A 199 -28.13 0.80 -0.76
C VAL A 199 -28.74 1.67 0.34
N GLU A 200 -29.23 1.06 1.42
CA GLU A 200 -29.76 1.79 2.58
C GLU A 200 -28.68 2.64 3.27
N SER A 201 -27.40 2.25 3.15
CA SER A 201 -26.27 2.97 3.72
C SER A 201 -25.52 3.85 2.71
N LYS A 202 -26.10 4.11 1.52
CA LYS A 202 -25.44 4.86 0.43
C LYS A 202 -24.87 6.19 0.89
N ASP A 203 -25.68 7.01 1.55
CA ASP A 203 -25.28 8.38 1.90
C ASP A 203 -24.09 8.39 2.86
N MET A 204 -24.07 7.46 3.82
CA MET A 204 -22.94 7.26 4.72
C MET A 204 -21.66 6.89 3.95
N TYR A 205 -21.75 5.96 2.99
CA TYR A 205 -20.60 5.56 2.17
C TYR A 205 -20.11 6.70 1.28
N LEU A 206 -21.03 7.39 0.59
CA LEU A 206 -20.67 8.53 -0.25
C LEU A 206 -19.96 9.61 0.58
N GLN A 207 -20.49 9.96 1.74
CA GLN A 207 -19.86 10.94 2.63
C GLN A 207 -18.47 10.49 3.13
N ALA A 208 -18.26 9.19 3.33
CA ALA A 208 -16.98 8.63 3.77
C ALA A 208 -15.92 8.58 2.64
N PHE A 209 -16.31 8.73 1.38
CA PHE A 209 -15.41 8.66 0.23
C PHE A 209 -14.86 10.00 -0.23
N HIS A 210 -15.22 11.10 0.43
CA HIS A 210 -14.59 12.40 0.21
C HIS A 210 -13.58 12.71 1.31
N ILE A 211 -12.38 12.18 1.14
CA ILE A 211 -11.34 12.13 2.17
C ILE A 211 -10.32 13.27 2.05
N PRO A 212 -9.71 13.70 3.17
CA PRO A 212 -8.58 14.63 3.14
C PRO A 212 -7.31 13.93 2.61
N PRO A 213 -6.23 14.68 2.35
CA PRO A 213 -4.90 14.11 2.19
C PRO A 213 -4.50 13.26 3.40
N ASP A 214 -3.62 12.30 3.18
CA ASP A 214 -3.16 11.37 4.21
C ASP A 214 -1.63 11.22 4.19
N PHE A 215 -1.08 10.72 5.29
CA PHE A 215 0.35 10.46 5.42
C PHE A 215 0.80 9.20 4.67
N ASP A 216 -0.14 8.34 4.25
CA ASP A 216 0.16 7.09 3.58
C ASP A 216 0.71 7.36 2.17
N ASP A 217 -0.11 7.93 1.29
CA ASP A 217 0.29 8.32 -0.06
C ASP A 217 1.40 9.38 -0.05
N THR A 218 1.35 10.29 0.92
CA THR A 218 2.35 11.36 1.05
C THR A 218 3.73 10.78 1.27
N PHE A 219 3.94 9.88 2.23
CA PHE A 219 5.28 9.38 2.51
C PHE A 219 5.71 8.24 1.58
N VAL A 220 4.78 7.50 0.96
CA VAL A 220 5.11 6.63 -0.19
C VAL A 220 5.66 7.47 -1.36
N ASN A 221 5.05 8.63 -1.64
CA ASN A 221 5.55 9.55 -2.66
C ASN A 221 6.94 10.13 -2.32
N ILE A 222 7.21 10.43 -1.05
CA ILE A 222 8.54 10.86 -0.60
C ILE A 222 9.57 9.72 -0.76
N GLY A 223 9.20 8.48 -0.45
CA GLY A 223 10.03 7.30 -0.71
C GLY A 223 10.39 7.14 -2.19
N LEU A 224 9.39 7.24 -3.08
CA LEU A 224 9.61 7.23 -4.53
C LEU A 224 10.52 8.38 -4.99
N GLY A 225 10.31 9.59 -4.47
CA GLY A 225 11.18 10.74 -4.75
C GLY A 225 12.63 10.51 -4.35
N SER A 226 12.85 9.80 -3.25
CA SER A 226 14.18 9.44 -2.75
C SER A 226 14.91 8.49 -3.68
N LEU A 227 14.21 7.49 -4.23
CA LEU A 227 14.74 6.59 -5.26
C LEU A 227 15.09 7.35 -6.54
N LEU A 228 14.19 8.20 -7.03
CA LEU A 228 14.44 9.04 -8.20
C LEU A 228 15.62 10.00 -7.98
N PHE A 229 15.79 10.54 -6.77
CA PHE A 229 16.91 11.40 -6.42
C PHE A 229 18.25 10.64 -6.46
N GLN A 230 18.30 9.43 -5.91
CA GLN A 230 19.49 8.56 -5.96
C GLN A 230 19.86 8.21 -7.41
N MET A 231 18.87 8.10 -8.29
CA MET A 231 19.04 7.72 -9.70
C MET A 231 18.87 8.90 -10.67
N LYS A 232 19.02 10.15 -10.20
CA LYS A 232 18.69 11.35 -10.98
C LYS A 232 19.53 11.54 -12.25
N GLU A 233 20.71 10.94 -12.30
CA GLU A 233 21.54 10.95 -13.52
C GLU A 233 20.97 10.00 -14.58
N GLU A 234 20.40 8.87 -14.16
CA GLU A 234 19.85 7.84 -15.05
C GLU A 234 18.41 8.12 -15.49
N PHE A 235 17.64 8.84 -14.67
CA PHE A 235 16.22 9.17 -14.83
C PHE A 235 15.97 10.66 -14.61
N SER A 236 16.70 11.51 -15.33
CA SER A 236 16.73 12.95 -15.10
C SER A 236 15.38 13.64 -15.35
N ASN A 237 14.61 13.20 -16.34
CA ASN A 237 13.29 13.78 -16.63
C ASN A 237 12.26 13.38 -15.59
N ALA A 238 12.21 12.10 -15.20
CA ALA A 238 11.37 11.61 -14.11
C ALA A 238 11.68 12.34 -12.79
N TRP A 239 12.95 12.47 -12.42
CA TRP A 239 13.37 13.25 -11.25
C TRP A 239 12.92 14.71 -11.35
N SER A 240 13.16 15.37 -12.49
CA SER A 240 12.79 16.77 -12.71
C SER A 240 11.27 16.99 -12.57
N LEU A 241 10.46 16.10 -13.13
CA LEU A 241 9.01 16.15 -12.98
C LEU A 241 8.60 15.94 -11.53
N TRP A 242 9.12 14.91 -10.85
CA TRP A 242 8.79 14.65 -9.45
C TRP A 242 9.16 15.85 -8.57
N ASN A 243 10.35 16.42 -8.74
CA ASN A 243 10.82 17.58 -7.97
C ASN A 243 9.97 18.83 -8.23
N LYS A 244 9.51 19.05 -9.48
CA LYS A 244 8.56 20.12 -9.81
C LYS A 244 7.22 19.93 -9.10
N LEU A 245 6.74 18.69 -9.00
CA LEU A 245 5.50 18.37 -8.30
C LEU A 245 5.66 18.45 -6.78
N ASN A 246 6.86 18.26 -6.24
CA ASN A 246 7.13 18.24 -4.80
C ASN A 246 8.14 19.33 -4.40
N SER A 247 7.95 20.55 -4.90
CA SER A 247 8.91 21.65 -4.74
C SER A 247 9.13 22.12 -3.30
N ASN A 248 8.29 21.67 -2.36
CA ASN A 248 8.41 21.96 -0.93
C ASN A 248 8.25 20.65 -0.14
N VAL A 249 9.27 19.80 -0.17
CA VAL A 249 9.29 18.53 0.57
C VAL A 249 9.18 18.76 2.08
N THR A 250 9.77 19.84 2.61
CA THR A 250 9.76 20.12 4.06
C THR A 250 8.35 20.32 4.62
N SER A 251 7.38 20.74 3.80
CA SER A 251 5.98 20.92 4.23
C SER A 251 5.31 19.66 4.81
N VAL A 252 5.75 18.45 4.43
CA VAL A 252 5.14 17.21 4.94
C VAL A 252 5.56 16.93 6.39
N PHE A 253 6.72 17.45 6.81
CA PHE A 253 7.19 17.34 8.19
C PHE A 253 6.49 18.36 9.09
N ASP A 254 6.17 19.54 8.56
CA ASP A 254 5.31 20.51 9.25
C ASP A 254 3.90 19.93 9.45
N ASP A 255 3.35 19.24 8.44
CA ASP A 255 2.10 18.50 8.56
C ASP A 255 2.21 17.41 9.63
N LEU A 256 3.26 16.60 9.60
CA LEU A 256 3.46 15.52 10.56
C LEU A 256 3.41 16.04 12.00
N LYS A 257 4.12 17.13 12.28
CA LYS A 257 4.14 17.78 13.60
C LYS A 257 2.78 18.34 14.01
N LYS A 258 2.09 18.99 13.08
CA LYS A 258 0.78 19.62 13.30
C LYS A 258 -0.31 18.59 13.60
N TYR A 259 -0.31 17.47 12.89
CA TYR A 259 -1.41 16.49 12.93
C TYR A 259 -1.14 15.27 13.80
N ALA A 260 0.09 15.10 14.31
CA ALA A 260 0.43 13.99 15.20
C ALA A 260 -0.50 13.90 16.41
N TYR A 261 -0.88 12.67 16.75
CA TYR A 261 -1.60 12.35 17.96
C TYR A 261 -0.68 12.43 19.17
N ARG A 262 -1.06 13.24 20.16
CA ARG A 262 -0.32 13.50 21.40
C ARG A 262 -1.19 13.12 22.60
N PRO A 263 -1.15 11.86 23.06
CA PRO A 263 -2.08 11.31 24.06
C PRO A 263 -2.04 12.05 25.40
N PHE A 264 -0.91 12.67 25.74
CA PHE A 264 -0.70 13.36 27.02
C PHE A 264 -0.79 14.88 26.93
N SER A 265 -1.08 15.42 25.74
CA SER A 265 -1.30 16.84 25.56
C SER A 265 -2.58 17.29 26.26
N LYS A 266 -2.60 18.54 26.75
CA LYS A 266 -3.82 19.20 27.23
C LYS A 266 -4.68 19.74 26.08
N ASP A 267 -4.12 19.80 24.88
CA ASP A 267 -4.82 20.27 23.70
C ASP A 267 -5.70 19.15 23.11
N SER A 268 -7.02 19.41 23.13
CA SER A 268 -8.05 18.51 22.61
C SER A 268 -8.00 18.29 21.10
N LEU A 269 -7.27 19.12 20.34
CA LEU A 269 -7.11 18.96 18.90
C LEU A 269 -6.15 17.84 18.54
N VAL A 270 -5.21 17.52 19.43
CA VAL A 270 -4.16 16.51 19.20
C VAL A 270 -4.24 15.32 20.15
N ASN A 271 -5.03 15.37 21.23
CA ASN A 271 -5.15 14.28 22.20
C ASN A 271 -6.39 13.39 22.02
N TYR A 272 -7.11 13.51 20.89
CA TYR A 272 -8.32 12.75 20.59
C TYR A 272 -8.08 11.75 19.44
N ILE A 273 -8.38 10.46 19.66
CA ILE A 273 -8.16 9.39 18.69
C ILE A 273 -9.35 8.43 18.66
N ASP A 274 -9.50 7.67 17.57
CA ASP A 274 -10.59 6.71 17.47
C ASP A 274 -10.43 5.54 18.46
N PRO A 275 -11.56 4.94 18.91
CA PRO A 275 -11.51 3.88 19.91
C PRO A 275 -10.72 2.63 19.47
N ARG A 276 -10.63 2.33 18.17
CA ARG A 276 -9.90 1.14 17.69
C ARG A 276 -8.40 1.36 17.84
N SER A 277 -7.91 2.54 17.44
CA SER A 277 -6.52 2.92 17.64
C SER A 277 -6.14 2.94 19.12
N TYR A 278 -6.97 3.56 19.97
CA TYR A 278 -6.73 3.53 21.42
C TYR A 278 -6.70 2.09 21.94
N TYR A 279 -7.68 1.26 21.55
CA TYR A 279 -7.79 -0.09 22.07
C TYR A 279 -6.53 -0.92 21.80
N TYR A 280 -5.99 -0.91 20.58
CA TYR A 280 -4.79 -1.72 20.30
C TYR A 280 -3.52 -1.14 20.94
N MET A 281 -3.42 0.19 21.12
CA MET A 281 -2.24 0.84 21.70
C MET A 281 -2.26 1.00 23.22
N ARG A 282 -3.40 0.77 23.90
CA ARG A 282 -3.60 1.18 25.30
C ARG A 282 -2.44 0.79 26.24
N TYR A 283 -1.90 -0.42 26.14
CA TYR A 283 -0.80 -0.86 27.01
C TYR A 283 0.52 -0.13 26.71
N PHE A 284 0.77 0.19 25.45
CA PHE A 284 1.89 1.03 25.05
C PHE A 284 1.73 2.46 25.61
N LEU A 285 0.52 3.02 25.51
CA LEU A 285 0.21 4.34 26.06
C LEU A 285 0.33 4.37 27.59
N ASP A 286 -0.19 3.37 28.30
CA ASP A 286 -0.09 3.27 29.76
C ASP A 286 1.38 3.17 30.20
N ALA A 287 2.18 2.38 29.49
CA ALA A 287 3.61 2.24 29.77
C ALA A 287 4.38 3.54 29.53
N ALA A 288 4.04 4.29 28.48
CA ALA A 288 4.64 5.59 28.19
C ALA A 288 4.24 6.65 29.22
N ALA A 289 2.96 6.68 29.61
CA ALA A 289 2.43 7.56 30.65
C ALA A 289 3.14 7.32 32.00
N ALA A 290 3.29 6.05 32.40
CA ALA A 290 3.96 5.67 33.64
C ALA A 290 5.44 6.08 33.67
N LYS A 291 6.08 6.21 32.50
CA LYS A 291 7.47 6.67 32.35
C LYS A 291 7.57 8.19 32.17
N GLY A 292 6.46 8.91 32.13
CA GLY A 292 6.44 10.35 31.84
C GLY A 292 7.00 10.68 30.45
N GLN A 293 6.85 9.77 29.48
CA GLN A 293 7.31 10.01 28.11
C GLN A 293 6.40 10.98 27.39
N ASP A 294 6.98 11.92 26.65
CA ASP A 294 6.24 12.70 25.66
C ASP A 294 6.13 11.88 24.37
N LEU A 295 4.93 11.77 23.82
CA LEU A 295 4.62 10.95 22.65
C LEU A 295 3.96 11.79 21.55
N ALA A 296 4.47 11.62 20.34
CA ALA A 296 3.83 12.05 19.11
C ALA A 296 3.70 10.83 18.17
N LEU A 297 2.48 10.47 17.82
CA LEU A 297 2.18 9.32 16.97
C LEU A 297 1.61 9.79 15.63
N VAL A 298 2.07 9.17 14.55
CA VAL A 298 1.60 9.46 13.20
C VAL A 298 0.15 9.05 13.06
N THR A 299 -0.69 9.97 12.61
CA THR A 299 -2.08 9.70 12.29
C THR A 299 -2.25 9.33 10.81
N THR A 300 -3.42 8.89 10.37
CA THR A 300 -3.67 8.67 8.94
C THR A 300 -3.86 9.98 8.20
N TRP A 301 -4.77 10.83 8.67
CA TRP A 301 -5.23 11.98 7.90
C TRP A 301 -4.46 13.26 8.22
N ILE A 302 -4.18 14.06 7.18
CA ILE A 302 -3.65 15.43 7.26
C ILE A 302 -4.84 16.39 7.46
N GLN A 303 -5.52 16.23 8.60
CA GLN A 303 -6.67 17.04 9.01
C GLN A 303 -6.81 16.93 10.54
N ASN A 304 -7.10 18.04 11.21
CA ASN A 304 -7.44 18.04 12.64
C ASN A 304 -8.96 18.28 12.85
N ARG A 305 -9.41 18.24 14.11
CA ARG A 305 -10.84 18.40 14.43
C ARG A 305 -11.40 19.79 14.15
N GLU A 306 -10.58 20.82 14.22
CA GLU A 306 -10.99 22.20 13.89
C GLU A 306 -11.23 22.32 12.38
N GLU A 307 -10.29 21.84 11.57
CA GLU A 307 -10.39 21.81 10.12
C GLU A 307 -11.59 20.98 9.67
N LEU A 308 -11.78 19.79 10.26
CA LEU A 308 -12.94 18.94 10.01
C LEU A 308 -14.28 19.69 10.10
N GLN A 309 -14.46 20.56 11.11
CA GLN A 309 -15.71 21.32 11.27
C GLN A 309 -15.97 22.26 10.09
N THR A 310 -14.92 22.82 9.50
CA THR A 310 -15.03 23.77 8.38
C THR A 310 -15.01 23.09 7.02
N GLU A 311 -14.26 21.99 6.88
CA GLU A 311 -14.05 21.29 5.61
C GLU A 311 -15.14 20.26 5.32
N SER A 312 -15.79 19.70 6.34
CA SER A 312 -16.95 18.82 6.16
C SER A 312 -18.11 19.53 5.47
N LEU A 313 -18.29 20.84 5.73
CA LEU A 313 -19.25 21.70 5.02
C LEU A 313 -18.91 21.88 3.54
N LYS A 314 -17.65 21.64 3.16
CA LYS A 314 -17.15 21.64 1.79
C LYS A 314 -17.02 20.23 1.22
N GLY A 315 -17.58 19.24 1.92
CA GLY A 315 -17.61 17.85 1.51
C GLY A 315 -16.32 17.07 1.80
N VAL A 316 -15.33 17.59 2.53
CA VAL A 316 -14.09 16.85 2.85
C VAL A 316 -14.03 16.53 4.33
N GLN A 317 -13.91 15.26 4.69
CA GLN A 317 -13.89 14.85 6.09
C GLN A 317 -13.09 13.58 6.34
N MET A 318 -12.43 13.52 7.50
CA MET A 318 -11.96 12.25 8.05
C MET A 318 -13.11 11.25 8.19
N PRO A 319 -12.92 9.98 7.76
CA PRO A 319 -13.86 8.91 8.08
C PRO A 319 -14.17 8.86 9.59
N PHE A 320 -15.45 8.71 9.93
CA PHE A 320 -15.94 8.69 11.31
C PHE A 320 -15.66 9.96 12.14
N ASN A 321 -15.28 11.08 11.52
CA ASN A 321 -15.04 12.38 12.18
C ASN A 321 -13.94 12.35 13.26
N VAL A 322 -13.02 11.39 13.16
CA VAL A 322 -11.91 11.23 14.11
C VAL A 322 -10.71 10.64 13.39
N ASN A 323 -9.52 11.09 13.76
CA ASN A 323 -8.29 10.53 13.21
C ASN A 323 -7.96 9.18 13.85
N ASN A 324 -7.12 8.40 13.19
CA ASN A 324 -6.67 7.10 13.65
C ASN A 324 -5.15 6.99 13.51
N VAL A 325 -4.53 6.17 14.34
CA VAL A 325 -3.15 5.71 14.17
C VAL A 325 -3.24 4.35 13.49
N ASP A 326 -2.76 4.29 12.26
CA ASP A 326 -2.66 3.07 11.47
C ASP A 326 -1.18 2.65 11.37
N ILE A 327 -0.90 1.38 11.64
CA ILE A 327 0.46 0.85 11.67
C ILE A 327 1.09 0.86 10.27
N THR A 328 0.33 0.62 9.20
CA THR A 328 0.86 0.66 7.83
C THR A 328 1.20 2.09 7.42
N VAL A 329 0.37 3.06 7.82
CA VAL A 329 0.69 4.48 7.62
C VAL A 329 1.92 4.91 8.40
N CYS A 330 2.06 4.45 9.65
CA CYS A 330 3.27 4.69 10.44
C CYS A 330 4.50 4.10 9.74
N ALA A 331 4.40 2.87 9.22
CA ALA A 331 5.50 2.22 8.51
C ALA A 331 5.89 2.97 7.23
N ASN A 332 4.90 3.40 6.44
CA ASN A 332 5.14 4.17 5.22
C ASN A 332 5.72 5.55 5.51
N THR A 333 5.31 6.17 6.62
CA THR A 333 5.91 7.41 7.12
C THR A 333 7.37 7.23 7.50
N VAL A 334 7.70 6.20 8.28
CA VAL A 334 9.09 5.87 8.62
C VAL A 334 9.90 5.59 7.37
N PHE A 335 9.37 4.81 6.42
CA PHE A 335 10.00 4.53 5.13
C PHE A 335 10.29 5.81 4.34
N GLY A 336 9.31 6.71 4.20
CA GLY A 336 9.49 7.97 3.49
C GLY A 336 10.54 8.88 4.15
N ILE A 337 10.49 9.04 5.47
CA ILE A 337 11.46 9.88 6.22
C ILE A 337 12.87 9.33 6.08
N THR A 338 13.05 8.03 6.36
CA THR A 338 14.37 7.38 6.29
C THR A 338 14.93 7.41 4.88
N SER A 339 14.13 7.09 3.87
CA SER A 339 14.55 7.16 2.46
C SER A 339 14.98 8.56 2.06
N ALA A 340 14.24 9.59 2.50
CA ALA A 340 14.57 10.98 2.19
C ALA A 340 15.89 11.43 2.82
N VAL A 341 16.13 11.05 4.08
CA VAL A 341 17.39 11.38 4.77
C VAL A 341 18.56 10.60 4.16
N LEU A 342 18.42 9.28 3.98
CA LEU A 342 19.50 8.40 3.49
C LEU A 342 19.87 8.68 2.02
N SER A 343 18.91 9.14 1.21
CA SER A 343 19.19 9.58 -0.15
C SER A 343 19.85 10.96 -0.22
N GLY A 344 19.76 11.77 0.84
CA GLY A 344 20.14 13.18 0.84
C GLY A 344 19.10 14.09 0.18
N LEU A 345 17.89 13.59 -0.09
CA LEU A 345 16.75 14.40 -0.54
C LEU A 345 16.34 15.43 0.51
N VAL A 346 16.44 15.05 1.79
CA VAL A 346 16.17 15.91 2.95
C VAL A 346 17.40 15.92 3.86
N SER A 347 17.69 17.08 4.46
CA SER A 347 18.79 17.22 5.41
C SER A 347 18.57 16.31 6.65
N PRO A 348 19.61 15.62 7.15
CA PRO A 348 19.53 14.87 8.40
C PRO A 348 19.08 15.70 9.60
N ASN A 349 19.21 17.03 9.56
CA ASN A 349 18.76 17.93 10.62
C ASN A 349 17.25 17.81 10.92
N VAL A 350 16.46 17.27 9.98
CA VAL A 350 15.05 16.95 10.26
C VAL A 350 14.91 15.95 11.41
N LEU A 351 15.92 15.10 11.64
CA LEU A 351 16.00 14.16 12.75
C LEU A 351 16.49 14.81 14.05
N GLU A 352 16.94 16.06 14.02
CA GLU A 352 17.32 16.81 15.23
C GLU A 352 16.12 17.55 15.85
N ASP A 353 15.03 17.72 15.09
CA ASP A 353 13.77 18.27 15.60
C ASP A 353 13.25 17.34 16.71
N PRO A 354 13.07 17.78 17.96
CA PRO A 354 12.66 16.91 19.07
C PRO A 354 11.38 16.12 18.82
N GLU A 355 10.49 16.63 17.96
CA GLU A 355 9.24 15.97 17.60
C GLU A 355 9.44 14.85 16.56
N ILE A 356 10.59 14.84 15.90
CA ILE A 356 10.99 13.88 14.86
C ILE A 356 12.20 13.03 15.34
N ALA A 357 12.96 13.48 16.34
CA ALA A 357 14.21 12.91 16.84
C ALA A 357 14.11 11.51 17.45
N VAL A 358 12.91 10.94 17.47
CA VAL A 358 12.66 9.55 17.89
C VAL A 358 13.25 8.55 16.89
N MET A 359 13.69 8.96 15.69
CA MET A 359 14.10 8.03 14.62
C MET A 359 15.26 7.08 14.97
N ALA A 360 16.21 7.47 15.84
CA ALA A 360 17.24 6.53 16.31
C ALA A 360 16.65 5.44 17.23
N THR A 361 15.69 5.82 18.09
CA THR A 361 14.93 4.88 18.92
C THR A 361 14.01 4.01 18.06
N VAL A 362 13.38 4.59 17.03
CA VAL A 362 12.58 3.88 16.03
C VAL A 362 13.45 2.87 15.29
N TYR A 363 14.65 3.25 14.83
CA TYR A 363 15.56 2.34 14.14
C TYR A 363 15.91 1.14 15.03
N GLN A 364 16.37 1.38 16.27
CA GLN A 364 16.73 0.27 17.16
C GLN A 364 15.52 -0.61 17.52
N THR A 365 14.35 -0.01 17.69
CA THR A 365 13.11 -0.73 17.99
C THR A 365 12.65 -1.55 16.80
N LEU A 366 12.67 -0.97 15.60
CA LEU A 366 12.32 -1.65 14.37
C LEU A 366 13.32 -2.75 14.05
N GLU A 367 14.62 -2.50 14.17
CA GLU A 367 15.65 -3.52 13.96
C GLU A 367 15.45 -4.71 14.90
N ASN A 368 15.22 -4.47 16.19
CA ASN A 368 14.92 -5.53 17.14
C ASN A 368 13.59 -6.25 16.79
N ALA A 369 12.55 -5.50 16.41
CA ALA A 369 11.27 -6.07 16.04
C ALA A 369 11.36 -6.90 14.75
N THR A 370 12.06 -6.42 13.73
CA THR A 370 12.18 -7.06 12.43
C THR A 370 13.09 -8.29 12.51
N ASN A 371 14.29 -8.15 13.10
CA ASN A 371 15.27 -9.24 13.22
C ASN A 371 14.79 -10.35 14.18
N HIS A 372 13.89 -10.05 15.13
CA HIS A 372 13.41 -11.05 16.09
C HIS A 372 11.92 -11.37 15.92
N ALA A 373 11.04 -10.53 16.46
CA ALA A 373 9.62 -10.85 16.57
C ALA A 373 8.95 -11.09 15.21
N MET A 374 9.19 -10.20 14.24
CA MET A 374 8.65 -10.31 12.88
C MET A 374 9.26 -11.50 12.14
N THR A 375 10.59 -11.67 12.19
CA THR A 375 11.25 -12.83 11.56
C THR A 375 10.68 -14.13 12.12
N ALA A 376 10.62 -14.28 13.44
CA ALA A 376 10.06 -15.47 14.08
C ALA A 376 8.59 -15.68 13.69
N TYR A 377 7.78 -14.62 13.67
CA TYR A 377 6.38 -14.70 13.25
C TYR A 377 6.26 -15.15 11.79
N ILE A 378 6.95 -14.50 10.85
CA ILE A 378 6.93 -14.88 9.43
C ILE A 378 7.35 -16.33 9.28
N LEU A 379 8.50 -16.73 9.82
CA LEU A 379 8.97 -18.11 9.72
C LEU A 379 7.96 -19.13 10.28
N SER A 380 7.23 -18.78 11.35
CA SER A 380 6.18 -19.64 11.93
C SER A 380 4.95 -19.80 11.02
N GLN A 381 4.72 -18.88 10.09
CA GLN A 381 3.62 -18.92 9.14
C GLN A 381 3.99 -19.62 7.82
N ALA A 382 5.25 -19.99 7.62
CA ALA A 382 5.71 -20.65 6.39
C ALA A 382 5.04 -22.03 6.23
N ARG A 383 4.37 -22.25 5.09
CA ARG A 383 3.69 -23.51 4.77
C ARG A 383 4.50 -24.30 3.75
N PRO A 384 4.84 -25.57 4.02
CA PRO A 384 5.58 -26.39 3.06
C PRO A 384 4.72 -26.75 1.83
N ALA A 385 5.31 -26.69 0.65
CA ALA A 385 4.74 -27.10 -0.64
C ALA A 385 5.67 -28.07 -1.38
N GLY A 386 5.96 -29.21 -0.72
CA GLY A 386 6.99 -30.17 -1.13
C GLY A 386 8.19 -30.14 -0.19
N GLU A 387 9.30 -30.76 -0.59
CA GLU A 387 10.47 -30.93 0.28
C GLU A 387 11.22 -29.61 0.55
N GLU A 388 11.18 -28.64 -0.38
CA GLU A 388 12.01 -27.42 -0.32
C GLU A 388 11.31 -26.13 -0.74
N ASN A 389 9.99 -26.13 -0.93
CA ASN A 389 9.25 -24.92 -1.31
C ASN A 389 8.34 -24.48 -0.18
N PHE A 390 8.18 -23.17 -0.02
CA PHE A 390 7.31 -22.58 0.99
C PHE A 390 6.35 -21.59 0.36
N TYR A 391 5.16 -21.44 0.96
CA TYR A 391 4.21 -20.38 0.65
C TYR A 391 3.60 -19.84 1.92
N PHE A 392 2.92 -18.70 1.80
CA PHE A 392 2.21 -18.04 2.88
C PHE A 392 0.79 -17.72 2.43
N ASP A 393 -0.16 -17.92 3.34
CA ASP A 393 -1.58 -17.55 3.21
C ASP A 393 -1.90 -16.63 4.39
N ASP A 394 -2.66 -15.56 4.18
CA ASP A 394 -3.05 -14.68 5.28
C ASP A 394 -4.53 -14.30 5.26
N PHE A 395 -4.89 -13.21 4.60
CA PHE A 395 -6.18 -12.56 4.83
C PHE A 395 -7.21 -12.84 3.74
N LEU A 396 -6.91 -12.75 2.44
CA LEU A 396 -7.97 -12.84 1.42
C LEU A 396 -8.44 -14.28 1.16
N GLY A 397 -9.75 -14.48 1.25
CA GLY A 397 -10.40 -15.73 0.83
C GLY A 397 -10.38 -16.85 1.88
N ASN A 398 -9.92 -16.58 3.10
CA ASN A 398 -9.88 -17.58 4.18
C ASN A 398 -11.16 -17.66 5.02
N GLY A 399 -12.09 -16.70 4.84
CA GLY A 399 -13.37 -16.64 5.56
C GLY A 399 -14.55 -17.33 4.86
N ASP A 400 -14.37 -17.84 3.63
CA ASP A 400 -15.47 -18.42 2.87
C ASP A 400 -15.79 -19.86 3.27
N LEU A 401 -17.01 -20.28 2.95
CA LEU A 401 -17.54 -21.59 3.27
C LEU A 401 -17.97 -22.34 2.01
N THR A 402 -17.75 -23.66 2.01
CA THR A 402 -18.37 -24.58 1.06
C THR A 402 -19.90 -24.63 1.28
N SER A 403 -20.63 -25.25 0.36
CA SER A 403 -22.06 -25.52 0.52
C SER A 403 -22.39 -26.37 1.76
N SER A 404 -21.41 -27.12 2.28
CA SER A 404 -21.51 -27.90 3.52
C SER A 404 -21.04 -27.16 4.78
N GLY A 405 -20.73 -25.86 4.66
CA GLY A 405 -20.31 -25.03 5.80
C GLY A 405 -18.86 -25.25 6.25
N LYS A 406 -18.02 -25.90 5.44
CA LYS A 406 -16.59 -26.07 5.75
C LYS A 406 -15.78 -24.89 5.22
N PRO A 407 -14.66 -24.50 5.84
CA PRO A 407 -13.79 -23.46 5.29
C PRO A 407 -13.35 -23.77 3.85
N LEU A 408 -13.41 -22.76 2.99
CA LEU A 408 -12.99 -22.81 1.59
C LEU A 408 -11.71 -21.97 1.43
N ASN A 409 -10.54 -22.62 1.41
CA ASN A 409 -9.27 -21.92 1.17
C ASN A 409 -8.97 -21.90 -0.34
N ARG A 410 -8.99 -20.70 -0.93
CA ARG A 410 -8.69 -20.46 -2.35
C ARG A 410 -7.28 -19.93 -2.60
N GLY A 411 -6.58 -19.44 -1.57
CA GLY A 411 -5.29 -18.78 -1.73
C GLY A 411 -5.36 -17.55 -2.64
N GLU A 412 -6.40 -16.72 -2.51
CA GLU A 412 -6.60 -15.52 -3.33
C GLU A 412 -5.50 -14.47 -3.13
N ASP A 413 -4.84 -14.46 -1.97
CA ASP A 413 -3.68 -13.63 -1.67
C ASP A 413 -2.35 -14.40 -1.64
N ARG A 414 -2.32 -15.69 -1.97
CA ARG A 414 -1.13 -16.53 -1.72
C ARG A 414 0.12 -16.00 -2.41
N ILE A 415 0.01 -15.54 -3.66
CA ILE A 415 1.13 -14.92 -4.37
C ILE A 415 1.58 -13.65 -3.63
N PHE A 416 0.62 -12.79 -3.25
CA PHE A 416 0.88 -11.55 -2.52
C PHE A 416 1.56 -11.80 -1.18
N THR A 417 0.94 -12.59 -0.32
CA THR A 417 1.41 -12.87 1.04
C THR A 417 2.78 -13.55 0.99
N THR A 418 3.00 -14.46 0.05
CA THR A 418 4.32 -15.09 -0.12
C THR A 418 5.36 -14.08 -0.58
N ALA A 419 5.06 -13.22 -1.55
CA ALA A 419 5.98 -12.18 -2.01
C ALA A 419 6.31 -11.19 -0.88
N MET A 420 5.33 -10.77 -0.08
CA MET A 420 5.53 -9.86 1.05
C MET A 420 6.38 -10.46 2.15
N ALA A 421 6.15 -11.74 2.50
CA ALA A 421 6.96 -12.45 3.49
C ALA A 421 8.42 -12.55 3.06
N VAL A 422 8.66 -12.94 1.79
CA VAL A 422 10.01 -13.01 1.22
C VAL A 422 10.67 -11.65 1.21
N ASN A 423 9.96 -10.62 0.74
CA ASN A 423 10.50 -9.27 0.66
C ASN A 423 10.89 -8.75 2.06
N ALA A 424 10.03 -8.94 3.06
CA ALA A 424 10.32 -8.55 4.44
C ALA A 424 11.58 -9.24 4.99
N LEU A 425 11.72 -10.56 4.77
CA LEU A 425 12.90 -11.30 5.22
C LEU A 425 14.17 -10.84 4.49
N ILE A 426 14.10 -10.59 3.19
CA ILE A 426 15.23 -10.11 2.39
C ILE A 426 15.68 -8.73 2.86
N TYR A 427 14.77 -7.76 2.99
CA TYR A 427 15.11 -6.41 3.48
C TYR A 427 15.67 -6.44 4.91
N THR A 428 15.20 -7.37 5.73
CA THR A 428 15.67 -7.52 7.11
C THR A 428 17.09 -8.11 7.16
N TRP A 429 17.37 -9.13 6.35
CA TRP A 429 18.56 -9.99 6.51
C TRP A 429 19.62 -9.85 5.42
N THR A 430 19.47 -8.90 4.49
CA THR A 430 20.49 -8.62 3.47
C THR A 430 21.08 -7.22 3.58
N GLU A 431 22.27 -7.05 3.03
CA GLU A 431 22.99 -5.78 2.90
C GLU A 431 23.29 -5.55 1.42
N TYR A 432 23.16 -4.31 0.94
CA TYR A 432 23.52 -3.95 -0.43
C TYR A 432 24.86 -3.21 -0.45
N ASP A 433 25.84 -3.78 -1.13
CA ASP A 433 27.12 -3.16 -1.39
C ASP A 433 27.03 -2.29 -2.64
N LYS A 434 27.03 -0.96 -2.44
CA LYS A 434 26.98 0.04 -3.52
C LYS A 434 28.17 -0.04 -4.48
N SER A 435 29.33 -0.52 -4.02
CA SER A 435 30.55 -0.58 -4.83
C SER A 435 30.50 -1.74 -5.82
N THR A 436 30.01 -2.90 -5.37
CA THR A 436 29.87 -4.10 -6.21
C THR A 436 28.49 -4.22 -6.87
N LYS A 437 27.53 -3.40 -6.43
CA LYS A 437 26.11 -3.46 -6.81
C LYS A 437 25.50 -4.83 -6.55
N LYS A 438 25.83 -5.44 -5.41
CA LYS A 438 25.37 -6.78 -5.03
C LYS A 438 24.79 -6.78 -3.62
N SER A 439 23.76 -7.59 -3.44
CA SER A 439 23.21 -7.90 -2.13
C SER A 439 23.86 -9.16 -1.56
N SER A 440 24.11 -9.18 -0.26
CA SER A 440 24.62 -10.34 0.48
C SER A 440 23.87 -10.52 1.79
N TRP A 441 23.86 -11.73 2.33
CA TRP A 441 23.27 -11.99 3.65
C TRP A 441 24.10 -11.32 4.76
N LYS A 442 23.41 -10.68 5.71
CA LYS A 442 24.01 -10.17 6.95
C LYS A 442 24.73 -11.30 7.69
N ALA A 443 25.84 -10.99 8.35
CA ALA A 443 26.50 -11.92 9.25
C ALA A 443 25.53 -12.41 10.34
N GLY A 444 25.48 -13.72 10.58
CA GLY A 444 24.58 -14.31 11.58
C GLY A 444 23.16 -14.62 11.09
N THR A 445 22.83 -14.39 9.82
CA THR A 445 21.56 -14.82 9.24
C THR A 445 21.40 -16.34 9.36
N SER A 446 20.34 -16.80 10.02
CA SER A 446 20.07 -18.22 10.25
C SER A 446 19.81 -18.97 8.95
N ASP A 447 20.17 -20.26 8.89
CA ASP A 447 19.96 -21.08 7.70
C ASP A 447 18.47 -21.32 7.40
N ILE A 448 17.61 -21.29 8.42
CA ILE A 448 16.15 -21.38 8.25
C ILE A 448 15.63 -20.17 7.46
N VAL A 449 16.12 -18.96 7.75
CA VAL A 449 15.73 -17.75 6.99
C VAL A 449 16.12 -17.91 5.51
N LYS A 450 17.35 -18.34 5.24
CA LYS A 450 17.84 -18.55 3.87
C LYS A 450 17.00 -19.60 3.15
N GLN A 451 16.75 -20.75 3.79
CA GLN A 451 15.96 -21.85 3.25
C GLN A 451 14.53 -21.41 2.92
N VAL A 452 13.86 -20.67 3.83
CA VAL A 452 12.50 -20.19 3.61
C VAL A 452 12.46 -19.17 2.48
N VAL A 453 13.43 -18.25 2.42
CA VAL A 453 13.52 -17.27 1.33
C VAL A 453 13.73 -17.96 -0.01
N ASP A 454 14.73 -18.85 -0.12
CA ASP A 454 15.03 -19.56 -1.36
C ASP A 454 13.85 -20.43 -1.81
N GLY A 455 13.28 -21.22 -0.90
CA GLY A 455 12.14 -22.10 -1.21
C GLY A 455 10.86 -21.34 -1.57
N SER A 456 10.63 -20.19 -0.94
CA SER A 456 9.50 -19.31 -1.31
C SER A 456 9.72 -18.64 -2.66
N ALA A 457 10.96 -18.22 -2.95
CA ALA A 457 11.30 -17.64 -4.24
C ALA A 457 11.09 -18.65 -5.39
N GLN A 458 11.46 -19.91 -5.18
CA GLN A 458 11.19 -21.00 -6.12
C GLN A 458 9.70 -21.29 -6.27
N TRP A 459 8.94 -21.25 -5.17
CA TRP A 459 7.49 -21.39 -5.23
C TRP A 459 6.86 -20.30 -6.11
N LEU A 460 7.24 -19.05 -5.88
CA LEU A 460 6.74 -17.90 -6.66
C LEU A 460 7.16 -17.97 -8.12
N TYR A 461 8.40 -18.37 -8.43
CA TYR A 461 8.84 -18.62 -9.80
C TYR A 461 7.89 -19.58 -10.54
N LYS A 462 7.53 -20.68 -9.88
CA LYS A 462 6.63 -21.70 -10.44
C LYS A 462 5.20 -21.20 -10.60
N HIS A 463 4.72 -20.36 -9.68
CA HIS A 463 3.29 -20.10 -9.52
C HIS A 463 2.83 -18.70 -9.97
N ALA A 464 3.66 -17.67 -9.83
CA ALA A 464 3.26 -16.27 -10.04
C ALA A 464 2.76 -15.97 -11.47
N THR A 465 3.24 -16.71 -12.47
CA THR A 465 2.81 -16.54 -13.88
C THR A 465 2.13 -17.78 -14.46
N SER A 466 1.73 -18.72 -13.60
CA SER A 466 1.12 -20.00 -14.00
C SER A 466 -0.37 -19.88 -14.35
N GLY A 467 -1.05 -18.83 -13.86
CA GLY A 467 -2.51 -18.70 -13.92
C GLY A 467 -3.27 -19.59 -12.93
N HIS A 468 -2.57 -20.33 -12.05
CA HIS A 468 -3.21 -21.20 -11.06
C HIS A 468 -3.76 -20.44 -9.84
N TYR A 469 -3.12 -19.33 -9.48
CA TYR A 469 -3.54 -18.44 -8.40
C TYR A 469 -3.80 -17.04 -8.95
N GLU A 470 -4.68 -16.29 -8.28
CA GLU A 470 -4.86 -14.88 -8.59
C GLU A 470 -3.57 -14.12 -8.19
N PRO A 471 -3.01 -13.30 -9.11
CA PRO A 471 -1.82 -12.50 -8.83
C PRO A 471 -2.09 -11.30 -7.92
#